data_AF-A0A925IBN6-F1
#
_entry.id   AF-A0A925IBN6-F1
#
_cell.length_a   1.000
_cell.length_b   1.000
_cell.length_c   1.000
_cell.angle_alpha   90.00
_cell.angle_beta   90.00
_cell.angle_gamma   90.00
#
_symmetry.space_group_name_H-M   'P 1'
#
loop_
_entity.id
_entity.type
_entity.pdbx_description
1 polymer ?
#
loop_
_entity_poly.entity_id
_entity_poly.type
_entity_poly.pdbx_seq_one_letter_code
_entity_poly.pdbx_strand_id
1 'polypeptide(L)'
;MFSQTWKKYLQVIALLIKRTAVAEQTVTLNHTDFERAAGGRKIKYSFTQLQLNKGRINTDVKHSPFAKEFSVVLQEDETLQRLISVLFLEFSLNNQFLLTIKNIAPVAEVVAPETAASEEAADTMDKEPEEIT
;
A
#
# COMPACT_ATOMS: atom_id res chain seq x y z
N MET A 1 9.45 -10.56 -18.52
CA MET A 1 10.28 -9.51 -19.14
C MET A 1 10.93 -8.62 -18.09
N PHE A 2 10.23 -8.27 -17.01
CA PHE A 2 10.67 -7.29 -16.02
C PHE A 2 11.28 -7.92 -14.77
N SER A 3 11.39 -9.25 -14.69
CA SER A 3 11.85 -9.96 -13.49
C SER A 3 13.20 -9.46 -12.97
N GLN A 4 14.18 -9.23 -13.86
CA GLN A 4 15.49 -8.70 -13.48
C GLN A 4 15.40 -7.26 -12.96
N THR A 5 14.52 -6.44 -13.53
CA THR A 5 14.29 -5.07 -13.06
C THR A 5 13.65 -5.08 -11.68
N TRP A 6 12.62 -5.90 -11.47
CA TRP A 6 11.97 -6.05 -10.17
C TRP A 6 12.93 -6.54 -9.09
N LYS A 7 13.82 -7.48 -9.41
CA LYS A 7 14.85 -8.00 -8.49
C LYS A 7 15.72 -6.90 -7.86
N LYS A 8 16.02 -5.82 -8.60
CA LYS A 8 16.77 -4.66 -8.06
C LYS A 8 16.05 -3.96 -6.91
N TYR A 9 14.72 -3.99 -6.90
CA TYR A 9 13.89 -3.29 -5.93
C TYR A 9 13.45 -4.17 -4.76
N LEU A 10 13.75 -5.48 -4.76
CA LEU A 10 13.25 -6.39 -3.72
C LEU A 10 13.74 -6.03 -2.33
N GLN A 11 14.99 -5.57 -2.18
CA GLN A 11 15.53 -5.17 -0.89
C GLN A 11 14.75 -3.97 -0.29
N VAL A 12 14.47 -2.94 -1.11
CA VAL A 12 13.69 -1.78 -0.65
C VAL A 12 12.24 -2.18 -0.41
N ILE A 13 11.65 -3.01 -1.25
CA ILE A 13 10.28 -3.50 -1.07
C ILE A 13 10.16 -4.33 0.23
N ALA A 14 11.12 -5.20 0.53
CA ALA A 14 11.14 -5.99 1.75
C ALA A 14 11.21 -5.10 3.00
N LEU A 15 12.02 -4.03 2.95
CA LEU A 15 12.08 -3.04 4.03
C LEU A 15 10.73 -2.33 4.22
N LEU A 16 10.09 -1.91 3.13
CA LEU A 16 8.81 -1.22 3.18
C LEU A 16 7.70 -2.14 3.71
N ILE A 17 7.64 -3.40 3.27
CA ILE A 17 6.67 -4.38 3.80
C ILE A 17 6.79 -4.53 5.31
N LYS A 18 8.00 -4.50 5.89
CA LYS A 18 8.14 -4.53 7.36
C LYS A 18 7.56 -3.29 8.04
N ARG A 19 7.57 -2.14 7.37
CA ARG A 19 7.08 -0.86 7.88
C ARG A 19 5.57 -0.66 7.66
N THR A 20 4.93 -1.48 6.81
CA THR A 20 3.47 -1.40 6.60
C THR A 20 2.65 -1.79 7.81
N ALA A 21 3.26 -2.38 8.84
CA ALA A 21 2.63 -2.59 10.14
C ALA A 21 2.25 -1.28 10.85
N VAL A 22 2.94 -0.18 10.53
CA VAL A 22 2.73 1.13 11.18
C VAL A 22 1.92 2.07 10.28
N ALA A 23 2.27 2.15 9.00
CA ALA A 23 1.63 3.07 8.07
C ALA A 23 1.75 2.59 6.62
N GLU A 24 0.91 3.13 5.75
CA GLU A 24 1.07 2.99 4.29
C GLU A 24 2.47 3.41 3.85
N GLN A 25 3.09 2.59 3.00
CA GLN A 25 4.43 2.84 2.50
C GLN A 25 4.40 3.09 1.00
N THR A 26 5.23 4.02 0.55
CA THR A 26 5.38 4.33 -0.87
C THR A 26 6.84 4.38 -1.27
N VAL A 27 7.13 4.04 -2.52
CA VAL A 27 8.46 4.17 -3.11
C VAL A 27 8.36 4.56 -4.57
N THR A 28 9.18 5.53 -4.97
CA THR A 28 9.29 5.93 -6.37
C THR A 28 10.31 5.02 -7.05
N LEU A 29 9.88 4.33 -8.10
CA LEU A 29 10.73 3.48 -8.93
C LEU A 29 11.30 4.29 -10.10
N ASN A 30 12.46 3.88 -10.63
CA ASN A 30 13.05 4.56 -11.77
C ASN A 30 12.39 4.13 -13.08
N HIS A 31 11.71 5.05 -13.76
CA HIS A 31 11.07 4.82 -15.06
C HIS A 31 12.03 4.19 -16.09
N THR A 32 13.25 4.70 -16.18
CA THR A 32 14.23 4.29 -17.19
C THR A 32 14.62 2.82 -17.05
N ASP A 33 14.60 2.25 -15.84
CA ASP A 33 14.85 0.82 -15.64
C ASP A 33 13.79 -0.06 -16.32
N PHE A 34 12.53 0.38 -16.31
CA PHE A 34 11.42 -0.35 -16.92
C PHE A 34 11.36 -0.13 -18.42
N GLU A 35 11.65 1.08 -18.91
CA GLU A 35 11.73 1.33 -20.36
C GLU A 35 12.82 0.51 -21.03
N ARG A 36 14.00 0.44 -20.40
CA ARG A 36 15.12 -0.39 -20.90
C ARG A 36 14.72 -1.87 -20.93
N ALA A 37 14.07 -2.36 -19.88
CA ALA A 37 13.61 -3.73 -19.81
C ALA A 37 12.50 -4.05 -20.82
N ALA A 38 11.67 -3.06 -21.20
CA ALA A 38 10.64 -3.19 -22.22
C ALA A 38 11.18 -3.21 -23.65
N GLY A 39 12.44 -2.82 -23.88
CA GLY A 39 13.08 -2.89 -25.20
C GLY A 39 12.33 -2.09 -26.27
N GLY A 40 11.79 -0.92 -25.92
CA GLY A 40 11.04 -0.06 -26.84
C GLY A 40 9.57 -0.46 -27.07
N ARG A 41 9.06 -1.50 -26.39
CA ARG A 41 7.63 -1.87 -26.46
C ARG A 41 6.79 -0.91 -25.64
N LYS A 42 5.62 -0.53 -26.16
CA LYS A 42 4.61 0.22 -25.39
C LYS A 42 3.93 -0.72 -24.41
N ILE A 43 4.24 -0.57 -23.13
CA ILE A 43 3.67 -1.37 -22.04
C ILE A 43 2.96 -0.43 -21.06
N LYS A 44 1.83 -0.88 -20.52
CA LYS A 44 1.14 -0.16 -19.45
C LYS A 44 1.78 -0.51 -18.10
N TYR A 45 2.56 0.41 -17.56
CA TYR A 45 3.27 0.26 -16.27
C TYR A 45 2.40 0.65 -15.07
N SER A 46 1.15 0.20 -15.04
CA SER A 46 0.26 0.44 -13.92
C SER A 46 -0.62 -0.75 -13.61
N PHE A 47 -0.90 -0.92 -12.33
CA PHE A 47 -1.85 -1.88 -11.80
C PHE A 47 -2.39 -1.36 -10.48
N THR A 48 -3.63 -1.72 -10.19
CA THR A 48 -4.34 -1.36 -8.97
C THR A 48 -4.81 -2.64 -8.31
N GLN A 49 -4.89 -2.65 -6.97
CA GLN A 49 -5.53 -3.74 -6.21
C GLN A 49 -4.89 -5.12 -6.43
N LEU A 50 -3.57 -5.18 -6.59
CA LEU A 50 -2.87 -6.47 -6.53
C LEU A 50 -2.79 -6.88 -5.06
N GLN A 51 -3.61 -7.84 -4.65
CA GLN A 51 -3.66 -8.29 -3.26
C GLN A 51 -2.97 -9.63 -3.10
N LEU A 52 -2.08 -9.71 -2.11
CA LEU A 52 -1.44 -10.94 -1.67
C LEU A 52 -1.98 -11.31 -0.29
N ASN A 53 -2.75 -12.39 -0.23
CA ASN A 53 -3.25 -12.99 0.99
C ASN A 53 -2.38 -14.21 1.31
N LYS A 54 -1.54 -14.12 2.34
CA LYS A 54 -0.61 -15.20 2.73
C LYS A 54 0.22 -15.70 1.55
N GLY A 55 0.70 -14.76 0.74
CA GLY A 55 1.47 -15.02 -0.47
C GLY A 55 0.67 -15.44 -1.70
N ARG A 56 -0.66 -15.57 -1.64
CA ARG A 56 -1.51 -15.91 -2.80
C ARG A 56 -2.17 -14.68 -3.39
N ILE A 57 -2.14 -14.56 -4.71
CA ILE A 57 -2.78 -13.46 -5.45
C ILE A 57 -4.31 -13.62 -5.41
N ASN A 58 -5.04 -12.51 -5.24
CA ASN A 58 -6.50 -12.49 -5.38
C ASN A 58 -6.93 -12.82 -6.83
N THR A 59 -7.81 -13.80 -6.99
CA THR A 59 -8.29 -14.23 -8.32
C THR A 59 -9.52 -13.47 -8.79
N ASP A 60 -10.17 -12.71 -7.90
CA ASP A 60 -11.40 -11.97 -8.17
C ASP A 60 -11.17 -10.74 -9.07
N VAL A 61 -9.91 -10.32 -9.22
CA VAL A 61 -9.51 -9.17 -10.04
C VAL A 61 -8.63 -9.63 -11.21
N LYS A 62 -8.88 -9.07 -12.40
CA LYS A 62 -8.05 -9.33 -13.57
C LYS A 62 -6.73 -8.55 -13.47
N HIS A 63 -5.65 -9.26 -13.17
CA HIS A 63 -4.30 -8.69 -13.10
C HIS A 63 -3.64 -8.54 -14.47
N SER A 64 -2.96 -7.41 -14.69
CA SER A 64 -2.14 -7.21 -15.88
C SER A 64 -0.95 -8.18 -15.89
N PRO A 65 -0.38 -8.51 -17.07
CA PRO A 65 0.84 -9.32 -17.13
C PRO A 65 1.99 -8.73 -16.31
N PHE A 66 2.05 -7.40 -16.22
CA PHE A 66 3.04 -6.66 -15.44
C PHE A 66 2.89 -6.90 -13.92
N ALA A 67 1.65 -6.89 -13.40
CA ALA A 67 1.35 -7.22 -12.00
C ALA A 67 1.59 -8.70 -11.67
N LYS A 68 1.29 -9.60 -12.62
CA LYS A 68 1.56 -11.04 -12.47
C LYS A 68 3.05 -11.33 -12.41
N GLU A 69 3.86 -10.70 -13.26
CA GLU A 69 5.32 -10.84 -13.16
C GLU A 69 5.86 -10.30 -11.83
N PHE A 70 5.35 -9.16 -11.36
CA PHE A 70 5.74 -8.60 -10.07
C PHE A 70 5.47 -9.58 -8.92
N SER A 71 4.26 -10.11 -8.83
CA SER A 71 3.89 -11.08 -7.78
C SER A 71 4.69 -12.38 -7.83
N VAL A 72 5.01 -12.90 -9.01
CA VAL A 72 5.92 -14.05 -9.16
C VAL A 72 7.30 -13.73 -8.57
N VAL A 73 7.87 -12.57 -8.90
CA VAL A 73 9.19 -12.18 -8.37
C VAL A 73 9.17 -12.03 -6.85
N LEU A 74 8.09 -11.52 -6.27
CA LEU A 74 7.92 -11.46 -4.81
C LEU A 74 7.89 -12.87 -4.16
N GLN A 75 7.30 -13.84 -4.85
CA GLN A 75 7.18 -15.23 -4.36
C GLN A 75 8.48 -16.03 -4.55
N GLU A 76 9.31 -15.68 -5.54
CA GLU A 76 10.61 -16.32 -5.80
C GLU A 76 11.69 -15.95 -4.76
N ASP A 77 11.58 -14.78 -4.13
CA ASP A 77 12.54 -14.31 -3.13
C ASP A 77 12.21 -14.87 -1.74
N GLU A 78 13.11 -15.66 -1.16
CA GLU A 78 12.86 -16.33 0.13
C GLU A 78 12.57 -15.36 1.28
N THR A 79 13.18 -14.17 1.26
CA THR A 79 13.01 -13.18 2.33
C THR A 79 11.62 -12.57 2.25
N LEU A 80 11.21 -12.15 1.05
CA LEU A 80 9.88 -11.62 0.80
C LEU A 80 8.80 -12.68 0.97
N GLN A 81 9.03 -13.92 0.51
CA GLN A 81 8.10 -15.02 0.67
C GLN A 81 7.70 -15.20 2.14
N ARG A 82 8.69 -15.23 3.05
CA ARG A 82 8.43 -15.33 4.50
C ARG A 82 7.58 -14.17 5.03
N LEU A 83 7.81 -12.95 4.53
CA LEU A 83 7.05 -11.76 4.94
C LEU A 83 5.61 -11.79 4.38
N ILE A 84 5.44 -12.05 3.09
CA ILE A 84 4.12 -12.02 2.44
C ILE A 84 3.24 -13.22 2.84
N SER A 85 3.85 -14.33 3.30
CA SER A 85 3.11 -15.53 3.76
C SER A 85 2.33 -15.31 5.05
N VAL A 86 2.68 -14.31 5.85
CA VAL A 86 2.01 -14.00 7.14
C VAL A 86 1.17 -12.73 7.10
N LEU A 87 1.24 -11.97 6.01
CA LEU A 87 0.57 -10.67 5.86
C LEU A 87 -0.54 -10.71 4.79
N PHE A 88 -1.40 -9.70 4.85
CA PHE A 88 -2.38 -9.40 3.81
C PHE A 88 -2.00 -8.05 3.23
N LEU A 89 -1.42 -8.06 2.03
CA LEU A 89 -0.84 -6.87 1.44
C LEU A 89 -1.59 -6.48 0.17
N GLU A 90 -1.81 -5.18 -0.02
CA GLU A 90 -2.25 -4.63 -1.28
C GLU A 90 -1.13 -3.78 -1.90
N PHE A 91 -0.90 -3.99 -3.18
CA PHE A 91 0.05 -3.25 -3.99
C PHE A 91 -0.66 -2.49 -5.10
N SER A 92 -0.22 -1.28 -5.34
CA SER A 92 -0.63 -0.50 -6.51
C SER A 92 0.56 0.26 -7.08
N LEU A 93 0.60 0.39 -8.41
CA LEU A 93 1.60 1.16 -9.11
C LEU A 93 0.90 2.11 -10.08
N ASN A 94 1.18 3.39 -9.96
CA ASN A 94 0.66 4.41 -10.87
C ASN A 94 1.63 4.67 -12.04
N ASN A 95 1.19 5.47 -13.01
CA ASN A 95 2.00 5.82 -14.19
C ASN A 95 3.19 6.73 -13.87
N GLN A 96 3.28 7.28 -12.66
CA GLN A 96 4.44 8.05 -12.17
C GLN A 96 5.48 7.13 -11.50
N PHE A 97 5.32 5.81 -11.61
CA PHE A 97 6.21 4.82 -11.00
C PHE A 97 6.23 4.89 -9.47
N LEU A 98 5.17 5.41 -8.85
CA LEU A 98 4.98 5.36 -7.42
C LEU A 98 4.32 4.03 -7.05
N LEU A 99 5.08 3.15 -6.38
CA LEU A 99 4.60 1.90 -5.82
C LEU A 99 4.10 2.16 -4.41
N THR A 100 2.84 1.85 -4.17
CA THR A 100 2.20 1.92 -2.86
C THR A 100 1.98 0.52 -2.31
N ILE A 101 2.28 0.34 -1.03
CA ILE A 101 2.13 -0.91 -0.29
C ILE A 101 1.29 -0.63 0.95
N LYS A 102 0.18 -1.34 1.08
CA LYS A 102 -0.73 -1.25 2.23
C LYS A 102 -0.89 -2.62 2.88
N ASN A 103 -0.89 -2.64 4.22
CA ASN A 103 -1.34 -3.82 4.95
C ASN A 103 -2.88 -3.73 5.09
N ILE A 104 -3.57 -4.69 4.50
CA ILE A 104 -5.04 -4.78 4.45
C ILE A 104 -5.54 -5.94 5.32
N ALA A 105 -4.75 -6.35 6.33
CA ALA A 105 -5.17 -7.39 7.28
C ALA A 105 -6.61 -7.12 7.72
N PRO A 106 -7.53 -8.09 7.58
CA PRO A 106 -8.87 -7.93 8.09
C PRO A 106 -8.74 -7.66 9.59
N VAL A 107 -9.33 -6.55 10.03
CA VAL A 107 -9.35 -6.11 11.43
C VAL A 107 -10.01 -7.20 12.27
N ALA A 108 -9.21 -8.17 12.70
CA ALA A 108 -9.50 -9.02 13.83
C ALA A 108 -8.59 -8.50 14.95
N GLU A 109 -9.16 -7.62 15.77
CA GLU A 109 -8.65 -7.22 17.09
C GLU A 109 -7.32 -6.44 17.11
N VAL A 110 -7.36 -5.20 16.63
CA VAL A 110 -6.53 -4.14 17.22
C VAL A 110 -7.49 -3.11 17.79
N VAL A 111 -7.56 -3.13 19.12
CA VAL A 111 -8.20 -2.10 19.95
C VAL A 111 -7.80 -0.73 19.39
N ALA A 112 -8.82 0.08 19.13
CA ALA A 112 -8.69 1.44 18.65
C ALA A 112 -7.67 2.23 19.49
N PRO A 113 -6.77 3.01 18.88
CA PRO A 113 -6.41 4.27 19.50
C PRO A 113 -7.56 5.24 19.24
N GLU A 114 -8.55 5.22 20.13
CA GLU A 114 -9.31 6.44 20.44
C GLU A 114 -8.29 7.49 20.90
N THR A 115 -7.89 8.40 20.01
CA THR A 115 -7.46 9.75 20.40
C THR A 115 -7.59 10.71 19.23
N ALA A 116 -8.82 11.13 18.97
CA ALA A 116 -9.13 12.44 18.40
C ALA A 116 -10.54 12.87 18.84
N ALA A 117 -10.75 12.88 20.15
CA ALA A 117 -11.83 13.60 20.81
C ALA A 117 -11.28 14.23 22.10
N SER A 118 -10.77 15.44 21.98
CA SER A 118 -11.07 16.50 22.94
C SER A 118 -11.76 17.56 22.08
N GLU A 119 -13.08 17.72 22.14
CA GLU A 119 -13.86 18.23 23.26
C GLU A 119 -13.50 19.69 23.55
N GLU A 120 -14.30 20.59 22.98
CA GLU A 120 -14.82 21.73 23.73
C GLU A 120 -16.27 21.89 23.28
N ALA A 121 -17.17 21.28 24.06
CA ALA A 121 -18.59 21.53 24.00
C ALA A 121 -18.98 22.37 25.22
N ALA A 122 -19.83 23.36 24.95
CA ALA A 122 -20.73 24.07 25.84
C ALA A 122 -20.11 25.05 26.84
N ASP A 123 -20.38 26.34 26.61
CA ASP A 123 -20.97 27.12 27.69
C ASP A 123 -22.27 27.78 27.21
N THR A 124 -23.19 27.84 28.14
CA THR A 124 -24.63 27.82 27.94
C THR A 124 -25.18 29.24 27.85
N MET A 125 -26.33 29.33 27.20
CA MET A 125 -27.30 30.42 27.19
C MET A 125 -27.48 31.11 28.56
N ASP A 126 -27.85 32.40 28.48
CA ASP A 126 -28.68 33.17 29.43
C ASP A 126 -27.97 34.28 30.26
N LYS A 127 -28.19 35.53 29.81
CA LYS A 127 -28.17 36.73 30.64
C LYS A 127 -29.18 37.74 30.07
N GLU A 128 -30.43 37.62 30.49
CA GLU A 128 -31.26 38.77 30.90
C GLU A 128 -31.45 38.63 32.43
N PRO A 129 -31.80 39.67 33.22
CA PRO A 129 -32.33 40.99 32.87
C PRO A 129 -31.58 42.16 33.57
N GLU A 130 -32.01 43.40 33.30
CA GLU A 130 -31.99 44.62 34.17
C GLU A 130 -32.01 45.86 33.25
N GLU A 131 -32.74 46.95 33.46
CA GLU A 131 -33.84 47.31 34.34
C GLU A 131 -34.41 48.63 33.76
N ILE A 132 -35.71 48.82 33.98
CA ILE A 132 -36.54 50.02 33.88
C ILE A 132 -35.82 51.34 34.27
N THR A 133 -35.96 52.40 33.46
CA THR A 133 -36.43 53.77 33.82
C THR A 133 -36.56 54.63 32.57
#